data_AF-A0A0Q0W7I0-F1
#
_entry.id   AF-A0A0Q0W7I0-F1
#
_cell.length_a   1.000
_cell.length_b   1.000
_cell.length_c   1.000
_cell.angle_alpha   90.00
_cell.angle_beta   90.00
_cell.angle_gamma   90.00
#
_symmetry.space_group_name_H-M   'P 1'
#
loop_
_entity.id
_entity.type
_entity.pdbx_description
1 polymer ?
#
loop_
_entity_poly.entity_id
_entity_poly.type
_entity_poly.pdbx_seq_one_letter_code
_entity_poly.pdbx_strand_id
1 'polypeptide(L)'
;MVKSLLFESHIKHLRDTKKINLRQYAILTQIMERGKSMPIDELRRAPWHKALYAKLGDKTKQRDLSNLREQKLLYIDEKGLVCPGLSK
;
A
#
# COMPACT_ATOMS: atom_id res chain seq x y z
N MET A 1 1.26 7.79 -17.19
CA MET A 1 0.71 6.54 -17.75
C MET A 1 1.72 5.39 -17.70
N VAL A 2 2.90 5.50 -18.33
CA VAL A 2 3.92 4.42 -18.34
C VAL A 2 4.43 4.05 -16.93
N LYS A 3 4.76 5.03 -16.07
CA LYS A 3 5.24 4.77 -14.71
C LYS A 3 4.23 3.99 -13.85
N SER A 4 2.94 4.28 -13.99
CA SER A 4 1.86 3.59 -13.26
C SER A 4 1.71 2.14 -13.69
N LEU A 5 1.73 1.87 -15.00
CA LEU A 5 1.65 0.51 -15.54
C LEU A 5 2.87 -0.34 -15.16
N LEU A 6 4.07 0.24 -15.20
CA LEU A 6 5.28 -0.45 -14.76
C LEU A 6 5.22 -0.81 -13.28
N PHE A 7 4.76 0.12 -12.44
CA PHE A 7 4.63 -0.14 -11.01
C PHE A 7 3.52 -1.16 -10.70
N GLU A 8 2.39 -1.12 -11.42
CA GLU A 8 1.34 -2.13 -11.33
C GLU A 8 1.86 -3.53 -11.68
N SER A 9 2.59 -3.66 -12.79
CA SER A 9 3.23 -4.92 -13.17
C SER A 9 4.25 -5.38 -12.12
N HIS A 10 5.01 -4.44 -11.53
CA HIS A 10 5.98 -4.74 -10.50
C HIS A 10 5.32 -5.27 -9.22
N ILE A 11 4.29 -4.61 -8.70
CA ILE A 11 3.60 -5.06 -7.48
C ILE A 11 2.87 -6.39 -7.70
N LYS A 12 2.37 -6.65 -8.92
CA LYS A 12 1.80 -7.94 -9.30
C LYS A 12 2.87 -9.03 -9.27
N HIS A 13 4.04 -8.79 -9.87
CA HIS A 13 5.15 -9.73 -9.79
C HIS A 13 5.60 -10.01 -8.35
N LEU A 14 5.69 -8.99 -7.49
CA LEU A 14 6.02 -9.17 -6.07
C LEU A 14 4.95 -9.98 -5.32
N ARG A 15 3.68 -9.84 -5.70
CA ARG A 15 2.59 -10.65 -5.15
C ARG A 15 2.70 -12.10 -5.60
N ASP A 16 2.93 -12.33 -6.89
CA ASP A 16 3.02 -13.67 -7.49
C ASP A 16 4.23 -14.46 -6.94
N THR A 17 5.35 -13.77 -6.72
CA THR A 17 6.56 -14.33 -6.09
C THR A 17 6.52 -14.36 -4.56
N LYS A 18 5.37 -14.03 -3.95
CA LYS A 18 5.14 -14.01 -2.50
C LYS A 18 6.10 -13.09 -1.70
N LYS A 19 6.70 -12.09 -2.34
CA LYS A 19 7.51 -11.05 -1.69
C LYS A 19 6.64 -10.06 -0.90
N ILE A 20 5.40 -9.87 -1.35
CA ILE A 20 4.36 -9.17 -0.59
C ILE A 20 3.12 -10.04 -0.41
N ASN A 21 2.43 -9.84 0.71
CA ASN A 21 1.19 -10.57 1.01
C ASN A 21 -0.04 -9.92 0.35
N LEU A 22 -1.20 -10.59 0.45
CA LEU A 22 -2.45 -10.13 -0.16
C LEU A 22 -2.90 -8.76 0.37
N ARG A 23 -2.73 -8.49 1.67
CA ARG A 23 -3.14 -7.22 2.28
C ARG A 23 -2.26 -6.07 1.81
N GLN A 24 -0.95 -6.32 1.72
CA GLN A 24 0.02 -5.37 1.17
C GLN A 24 -0.28 -5.04 -0.30
N TYR A 25 -0.55 -6.07 -1.11
CA TYR A 25 -0.96 -5.88 -2.51
C TYR A 25 -2.28 -5.10 -2.64
N ALA A 26 -3.28 -5.41 -1.80
CA ALA A 26 -4.55 -4.70 -1.78
C ALA A 26 -4.38 -3.21 -1.41
N ILE A 27 -3.52 -2.91 -0.42
CA ILE A 27 -3.20 -1.51 -0.05
C ILE A 27 -2.61 -0.77 -1.25
N LEU A 28 -1.61 -1.34 -1.92
CA LEU A 28 -0.96 -0.71 -3.08
C LEU A 28 -1.94 -0.48 -4.23
N THR A 29 -2.76 -1.50 -4.53
CA THR A 29 -3.76 -1.42 -5.62
C THR A 29 -4.80 -0.34 -5.34
N GLN A 30 -5.34 -0.28 -4.12
CA GLN A 30 -6.32 0.75 -3.73
C GLN A 30 -5.74 2.17 -3.77
N ILE A 31 -4.48 2.36 -3.39
CA ILE A 31 -3.81 3.67 -3.49
C ILE A 31 -3.61 4.06 -4.96
N MET A 32 -3.23 3.11 -5.82
CA MET A 32 -3.07 3.36 -7.25
C MET A 32 -4.39 3.67 -7.96
N GLU A 33 -5.44 2.88 -7.71
CA GLU A 33 -6.77 3.06 -8.31
C GLU A 33 -7.37 4.43 -7.98
N ARG A 34 -7.11 4.94 -6.77
CA ARG A 34 -7.53 6.29 -6.37
C ARG A 34 -6.84 7.41 -7.15
N GLY A 35 -5.66 7.14 -7.73
CA GLY A 35 -4.89 8.11 -8.52
C GLY A 35 -4.35 9.31 -7.74
N LYS A 36 -4.57 9.38 -6.42
CA LYS A 36 -4.13 10.47 -5.55
C LYS A 36 -3.67 9.96 -4.18
N SER A 37 -2.71 10.67 -3.59
CA SER A 37 -2.28 10.43 -2.22
C SER A 37 -3.41 10.70 -1.23
N MET A 38 -3.41 10.00 -0.10
CA MET A 38 -4.42 10.15 0.94
C MET A 38 -3.82 10.21 2.34
N PRO A 39 -4.41 10.93 3.29
CA PRO A 39 -3.93 10.95 4.68
C PRO A 39 -3.91 9.54 5.28
N ILE A 40 -2.87 9.23 6.06
CA ILE A 40 -2.73 7.92 6.72
C ILE A 40 -3.95 7.57 7.59
N ASP A 41 -4.57 8.57 8.23
CA ASP A 41 -5.76 8.35 9.06
C ASP A 41 -7.04 8.12 8.24
N GLU A 42 -7.10 8.60 7.00
CA GLU A 42 -8.15 8.22 6.06
C GLU A 42 -7.97 6.75 5.65
N LEU A 43 -6.74 6.33 5.32
CA LEU A 43 -6.42 4.95 4.98
C LEU A 43 -6.85 4.00 6.11
N ARG A 44 -6.50 4.35 7.35
CA ARG A 44 -6.83 3.54 8.54
C ARG A 44 -8.33 3.45 8.81
N ARG A 45 -9.11 4.45 8.39
CA ARG A 45 -10.57 4.51 8.58
C ARG A 45 -11.36 3.91 7.43
N ALA A 46 -10.74 3.72 6.26
CA ALA A 46 -11.40 3.22 5.06
C ALA A 46 -12.05 1.84 5.31
N PRO A 47 -13.32 1.62 4.89
CA PRO A 47 -14.02 0.35 5.14
C PRO A 47 -13.28 -0.88 4.59
N TRP A 48 -12.72 -0.79 3.39
CA TRP A 48 -11.92 -1.86 2.78
C TRP A 48 -10.67 -2.18 3.62
N HIS A 49 -10.01 -1.16 4.15
CA HIS A 49 -8.83 -1.35 5.00
C HIS A 49 -9.25 -2.00 6.32
N LYS A 50 -10.35 -1.58 6.94
CA LYS A 50 -10.86 -2.25 8.15
C LYS A 50 -11.18 -3.71 7.89
N ALA A 51 -11.80 -4.03 6.75
CA ALA A 51 -12.11 -5.41 6.37
C ALA A 51 -10.85 -6.29 6.23
N LEU A 52 -9.76 -5.77 5.66
CA LEU A 52 -8.48 -6.51 5.53
C LEU A 52 -7.89 -6.97 6.87
N TYR A 53 -8.21 -6.26 7.95
CA TYR A 53 -7.65 -6.50 9.29
C TYR A 53 -8.72 -6.85 10.34
N ALA A 54 -9.96 -7.18 9.95
CA ALA A 54 -11.07 -7.39 10.89
C ALA A 54 -10.80 -8.47 11.96
N LYS A 55 -9.94 -9.44 11.66
CA LYS A 55 -9.53 -10.54 12.57
C LYS A 55 -8.05 -10.46 12.97
N LEU A 56 -7.38 -9.34 12.73
CA LEU A 56 -5.94 -9.16 12.92
C LEU A 56 -5.67 -7.99 13.88
N GLY A 57 -4.66 -8.13 14.73
CA GLY A 57 -4.26 -7.06 15.65
C GLY A 57 -3.46 -5.95 14.97
N ASP A 58 -3.35 -4.81 15.67
CA ASP A 58 -2.66 -3.61 15.19
C ASP A 58 -1.18 -3.85 14.85
N LYS A 59 -0.50 -4.76 15.55
CA LYS A 59 0.88 -5.16 15.23
C LYS A 59 1.02 -5.68 13.80
N THR A 60 0.03 -6.42 13.29
CA THR A 60 0.06 -6.93 11.92
C THR A 60 -0.14 -5.81 10.90
N LYS A 61 -1.07 -4.89 11.18
CA LYS A 61 -1.29 -3.70 10.36
C LYS A 61 -0.05 -2.81 10.28
N GLN A 62 0.60 -2.56 11.42
CA GLN A 62 1.84 -1.78 11.48
C GLN A 62 2.96 -2.46 10.69
N ARG A 63 3.17 -3.76 10.91
CA ARG A 63 4.18 -4.54 10.19
C ARG A 63 3.95 -4.55 8.68
N ASP A 64 2.73 -4.78 8.22
CA ASP A 64 2.41 -4.79 6.79
C ASP A 64 2.75 -3.43 6.15
N LEU A 65 2.43 -2.32 6.82
CA LEU A 65 2.75 -0.97 6.37
C LEU A 65 4.25 -0.65 6.43
N SER A 66 4.95 -1.05 7.50
CA SER A 66 6.40 -0.86 7.63
C SER A 66 7.15 -1.61 6.53
N ASN A 67 6.80 -2.88 6.28
CA ASN A 67 7.41 -3.68 5.22
C ASN A 67 7.23 -3.04 3.83
N LEU A 68 6.08 -2.41 3.55
CA LEU A 68 5.86 -1.68 2.30
C LEU A 68 6.77 -0.47 2.16
N ARG A 69 7.02 0.25 3.28
CA ARG A 69 7.93 1.41 3.32
C ARG A 69 9.38 1.01 3.15
N GLU A 70 9.82 -0.04 3.84
CA GLU A 70 11.17 -0.61 3.74
C GLU A 70 11.48 -1.06 2.31
N GLN A 71 10.50 -1.68 1.63
CA GLN A 71 10.60 -2.08 0.23
C GLN A 71 10.41 -0.92 -0.75
N LYS A 72 10.26 0.32 -0.29
CA LYS A 72 10.11 1.51 -1.15
C LYS A 72 8.86 1.46 -2.05
N LEU A 73 7.88 0.61 -1.72
CA LEU A 73 6.62 0.46 -2.44
C LEU A 73 5.57 1.49 -2.02
N LEU A 74 5.77 2.12 -0.86
CA LEU A 74 4.89 3.13 -0.30
C LEU A 74 5.71 4.13 0.50
N TYR A 75 5.34 5.40 0.42
CA TYR A 75 5.93 6.45 1.23
C TYR A 75 4.84 7.19 2.01
N ILE A 76 5.21 7.70 3.18
CA ILE A 76 4.41 8.67 3.92
C ILE A 76 5.22 9.95 3.86
N ASP A 77 4.66 10.99 3.23
CA ASP A 77 5.33 12.29 3.14
C ASP A 77 5.29 13.04 4.48
N GLU A 78 5.93 14.21 4.52
CA GLU A 78 5.97 15.07 5.72
C GLU A 78 4.59 15.56 6.17
N LYS A 79 3.59 15.54 5.27
CA LYS A 79 2.20 15.91 5.56
C LYS A 79 1.36 14.70 5.98
N GLY A 80 1.96 13.52 6.12
CA GLY A 80 1.26 12.29 6.48
C GLY A 80 0.45 11.68 5.33
N LEU A 81 0.72 12.08 4.08
CA LEU A 81 0.07 11.53 2.91
C LEU A 81 0.74 10.24 2.46
N VAL A 82 -0.07 9.22 2.27
CA VAL A 82 0.32 7.92 1.73
C VAL A 82 0.42 8.03 0.22
N CYS A 83 1.63 7.84 -0.29
CA CYS A 83 1.99 7.90 -1.71
C CYS A 83 2.47 6.52 -2.19
N PRO A 84 2.08 6.07 -3.39
CA PRO A 84 2.63 4.85 -3.97
C PRO A 84 4.11 5.04 -4.32
N GLY A 85 4.85 3.94 -4.39
CA GLY A 85 6.27 3.90 -4.79
C GLY A 85 6.53 4.19 -6.28
N LEU A 86 5.68 5.00 -6.91
CA LEU A 86 5.82 5.47 -8.29
C LEU A 86 7.00 6.43 -8.37
N SER A 87 8.23 5.90 -8.44
CA SER A 87 9.48 6.62 -8.76
C SER A 87 9.49 8.13 -8.46
N LYS A 88 10.13 8.50 -7.35
CA LYS A 88 11.11 9.58 -7.47
C LYS A 88 12.17 9.18 -8.48
#